data_AF-A0A519Y2I2-F1
#
_entry.id   AF-A0A519Y2I2-F1
#
_cell.length_a   1.000
_cell.length_b   1.000
_cell.length_c   1.000
_cell.angle_alpha   90.00
_cell.angle_beta   90.00
_cell.angle_gamma   90.00
#
_symmetry.space_group_name_H-M   'P 1'
#
loop_
_entity.id
_entity.type
_entity.pdbx_description
1 polymer ?
#
loop_
_entity_poly.entity_id
_entity_poly.type
_entity_poly.pdbx_seq_one_letter_code
_entity_poly.pdbx_strand_id
1 'polypeptide(L)'
;MPNETLIFEAGGHFQFFRDGRLTNEGTYNTSQGEVCSGAPSQPLLRFAVTPTTSSYLPVGGSYTLQGNTLVIDQGTHCVADVPVSTYERQP
;
A
#
# COMPACT_ATOMS: atom_id res chain seq x y z
N MET A 1 -18.88 -9.42 -1.81
CA MET A 1 -17.41 -9.48 -1.74
C MET A 1 -16.90 -8.07 -1.48
N PRO A 2 -15.78 -7.87 -0.77
CA PRO A 2 -15.15 -6.56 -0.66
C PRO A 2 -14.91 -5.97 -2.07
N ASN A 3 -15.13 -4.67 -2.24
CA ASN A 3 -14.90 -4.00 -3.53
C ASN A 3 -13.41 -3.92 -3.88
N GLU A 4 -12.53 -4.05 -2.89
CA GLU A 4 -11.07 -4.11 -3.06
C GLU A 4 -10.49 -5.19 -2.15
N THR A 5 -9.46 -5.90 -2.60
CA THR A 5 -8.73 -6.90 -1.82
C THR A 5 -7.25 -6.79 -2.10
N LEU A 6 -6.44 -6.65 -1.05
CA LEU A 6 -4.99 -6.65 -1.11
C LEU A 6 -4.47 -7.91 -0.42
N ILE A 7 -3.75 -8.74 -1.18
CA ILE A 7 -3.17 -9.99 -0.71
C ILE A 7 -1.65 -9.82 -0.68
N PHE A 8 -1.04 -10.16 0.45
CA PHE A 8 0.41 -10.25 0.61
C PHE A 8 0.80 -11.73 0.65
N GLU A 9 1.63 -12.14 -0.29
CA GLU A 9 2.09 -13.52 -0.43
C GLU A 9 3.50 -13.69 0.14
N ALA A 10 3.86 -14.94 0.44
CA ALA A 10 5.22 -15.28 0.83
C ALA A 10 6.21 -14.88 -0.28
N GLY A 11 7.41 -14.45 0.12
CA GLY A 11 8.45 -14.03 -0.84
C GLY A 11 8.33 -12.59 -1.32
N GLY A 12 7.46 -11.77 -0.71
CA GLY A 12 7.38 -10.34 -1.03
C GLY A 12 6.59 -10.05 -2.30
N HIS A 13 5.66 -10.93 -2.69
CA HIS A 13 4.73 -10.71 -3.80
C HIS A 13 3.39 -10.20 -3.28
N PHE A 14 2.68 -9.39 -4.05
CA PHE A 14 1.35 -8.92 -3.71
C PHE A 14 0.40 -9.05 -4.91
N GLN A 15 -0.89 -9.16 -4.60
CA GLN A 15 -1.98 -9.09 -5.57
C GLN A 15 -3.04 -8.11 -5.10
N PHE A 16 -3.55 -7.29 -6.02
CA PHE A 16 -4.62 -6.34 -5.75
C PHE A 16 -5.79 -6.60 -6.69
N PHE A 17 -6.94 -6.84 -6.08
CA PHE A 17 -8.21 -7.10 -6.76
C PHE A 17 -9.16 -5.93 -6.53
N ARG A 18 -9.93 -5.59 -7.56
CA ARG A 18 -11.07 -4.67 -7.47
C ARG A 18 -12.29 -5.32 -8.10
N ASP A 19 -13.41 -5.26 -7.41
CA ASP A 19 -14.67 -5.92 -7.81
C ASP A 19 -14.46 -7.41 -8.17
N GLY A 20 -13.58 -8.08 -7.42
CA GLY A 20 -13.20 -9.48 -7.62
C GLY A 20 -12.27 -9.77 -8.80
N ARG A 21 -11.80 -8.76 -9.54
CA ARG A 21 -10.88 -8.90 -10.67
C ARG A 21 -9.46 -8.48 -10.29
N LEU A 22 -8.47 -9.29 -10.63
CA LEU A 22 -7.06 -8.92 -10.48
C LEU A 22 -6.77 -7.69 -11.34
N THR A 23 -6.40 -6.59 -10.70
CA THR A 23 -6.06 -5.33 -11.38
C THR A 23 -4.56 -5.10 -11.41
N ASN A 24 -3.85 -5.47 -10.34
CA ASN A 24 -2.40 -5.29 -10.22
C ASN A 24 -1.77 -6.45 -9.46
N GLU A 25 -0.53 -6.77 -9.79
CA GLU A 25 0.34 -7.66 -9.02
C GLU A 25 1.80 -7.22 -9.16
N GLY A 26 2.65 -7.75 -8.29
CA GLY A 26 4.07 -7.45 -8.33
C GLY A 26 4.73 -7.69 -6.98
N THR A 27 5.84 -7.00 -6.72
CA THR A 27 6.56 -7.15 -5.46
C THR A 27 6.26 -6.01 -4.50
N TYR A 28 6.37 -6.29 -3.20
CA TYR A 28 6.32 -5.29 -2.17
C TYR A 28 7.53 -5.40 -1.25
N ASN A 29 7.94 -4.27 -0.69
CA ASN A 29 8.97 -4.24 0.34
C ASN A 29 8.60 -3.24 1.44
N THR A 30 9.06 -3.53 2.65
CA THR A 30 8.97 -2.61 3.78
C THR A 30 10.34 -2.03 4.08
N SER A 31 10.38 -0.77 4.50
CA SER A 31 11.61 -0.09 4.91
C SER A 31 11.34 0.94 6.00
N GLN A 32 12.38 1.47 6.62
CA GLN A 32 12.32 2.67 7.46
C GLN A 32 12.85 3.86 6.66
N GLY A 33 12.19 5.01 6.73
CA GLY A 33 12.69 6.22 6.10
C GLY A 33 11.86 7.44 6.38
N GLU A 34 12.42 8.59 6.02
CA GLU A 34 11.71 9.86 6.09
C GLU A 34 10.78 10.00 4.87
N VAL A 35 9.54 10.38 5.12
CA VAL A 35 8.55 10.65 4.07
C VAL A 35 8.77 12.04 3.46
N CYS A 36 9.24 12.98 4.27
CA CYS A 36 9.66 14.32 3.92
C CYS A 36 10.94 14.70 4.67
N SER A 37 11.75 15.57 4.09
CA SER A 37 13.07 15.91 4.66
C SER A 37 12.93 16.47 6.08
N GLY A 38 13.60 15.84 7.05
CA GLY A 38 13.58 16.27 8.46
C GLY A 38 12.38 15.76 9.27
N ALA A 39 11.49 14.95 8.68
CA ALA A 39 10.51 14.21 9.44
C ALA A 39 11.15 13.02 10.17
N PRO A 40 10.56 12.56 11.29
CA PRO A 40 10.99 11.31 11.90
C PRO A 40 10.89 10.16 10.90
N SER A 41 11.84 9.23 10.98
CA SER A 41 11.79 7.99 10.21
C SER A 41 10.54 7.18 10.56
N GLN A 42 9.83 6.70 9.53
CA GLN A 42 8.58 5.95 9.66
C GLN A 42 8.63 4.65 8.85
N PRO A 43 7.80 3.65 9.18
CA PRO A 43 7.62 2.46 8.34
C PRO A 43 7.00 2.83 6.99
N LEU A 44 7.66 2.42 5.91
CA LEU A 44 7.22 2.62 4.54
C LEU A 44 6.91 1.27 3.90
N LEU A 45 5.82 1.21 3.14
CA LEU A 45 5.44 0.09 2.28
C LEU A 45 5.52 0.57 0.85
N ARG A 46 6.27 -0.14 0.01
CA ARG A 46 6.46 0.20 -1.41
C ARG A 46 6.01 -0.95 -2.27
N PHE A 47 5.31 -0.64 -3.35
CA PHE A 47 4.85 -1.61 -4.33
C PHE A 47 5.58 -1.39 -5.65
N ALA A 48 6.12 -2.46 -6.22
CA ALA A 48 6.70 -2.47 -7.56
C ALA A 48 5.80 -3.31 -8.47
N VAL A 49 5.03 -2.63 -9.31
CA VAL A 49 4.06 -3.24 -10.24
C VAL A 49 4.73 -3.44 -11.60
N THR A 50 4.49 -4.58 -12.25
CA THR A 50 4.92 -4.79 -13.63
C THR A 50 3.79 -5.45 -14.44
N PRO A 51 3.26 -4.85 -15.53
CA PRO A 51 3.56 -3.51 -16.06
C PRO A 51 2.87 -2.39 -15.25
N THR A 52 3.42 -1.17 -15.30
CA THR A 52 2.93 0.03 -14.60
C THR A 52 1.70 0.66 -15.28
N THR A 53 0.68 -0.14 -15.63
CA THR A 53 -0.46 0.33 -16.43
C THR A 53 -1.69 0.74 -15.63
N SER A 54 -1.68 0.60 -14.30
CA SER A 54 -2.86 0.86 -13.46
C SER A 54 -2.62 2.07 -12.56
N SER A 55 -3.47 3.09 -12.74
CA SER A 55 -3.45 4.38 -12.03
C SER A 55 -4.04 4.33 -10.62
N TYR A 56 -4.53 3.17 -10.16
CA TYR A 56 -5.36 3.07 -8.96
C TYR A 56 -4.71 2.34 -7.77
N LEU A 57 -3.50 1.82 -7.94
CA LEU A 57 -2.78 1.21 -6.81
C LEU A 57 -2.11 2.27 -5.96
N PRO A 58 -2.12 2.14 -4.62
CA PRO A 58 -1.13 2.80 -3.78
C PRO A 58 0.26 2.50 -4.36
N VAL A 59 0.98 3.50 -4.85
CA VAL A 59 2.38 3.31 -5.33
C VAL A 59 3.33 3.02 -4.16
N GLY A 60 2.81 3.12 -2.94
CA GLY A 60 3.49 3.00 -1.68
C GLY A 60 3.13 4.18 -0.78
N GLY A 61 3.51 4.09 0.48
CA GLY A 61 3.16 5.09 1.49
C GLY A 61 3.77 4.78 2.83
N SER A 62 3.59 5.70 3.78
CA SER A 62 3.76 5.33 5.18
C SER A 62 2.66 4.32 5.52
N TYR A 63 2.98 3.34 6.37
CA TYR A 63 1.99 2.36 6.76
C TYR A 63 1.97 2.13 8.27
N THR A 64 0.78 1.86 8.79
CA THR A 64 0.59 1.40 10.16
C THR A 64 -0.25 0.15 10.15
N LEU A 65 0.14 -0.84 10.96
CA LEU A 65 -0.66 -2.04 11.21
C LEU A 65 -1.16 -1.99 12.66
N GLN A 66 -2.47 -1.87 12.86
CA GLN A 66 -3.11 -1.85 14.17
C GLN A 66 -4.08 -3.03 14.27
N GLY A 67 -3.66 -4.09 14.97
CA GLY A 67 -4.43 -5.33 15.04
C GLY A 67 -4.67 -5.93 13.65
N ASN A 68 -5.93 -5.91 13.22
CA ASN A 68 -6.35 -6.43 11.91
C ASN A 68 -6.45 -5.36 10.82
N THR A 69 -6.12 -4.10 11.13
CA THR A 69 -6.27 -2.98 10.20
C THR A 69 -4.91 -2.53 9.68
N LEU A 70 -4.74 -2.54 8.35
CA LEU A 70 -3.62 -1.94 7.63
C LEU A 70 -4.06 -0.58 7.09
N VAL A 71 -3.37 0.47 7.50
CA VAL A 71 -3.54 1.82 6.93
C VAL A 71 -2.31 2.11 6.08
N ILE A 72 -2.52 2.49 4.82
CA ILE A 72 -1.49 2.96 3.90
C ILE A 72 -1.81 4.43 3.59
N ASP A 73 -1.00 5.33 4.12
CA ASP A 73 -1.06 6.74 3.80
C ASP A 73 -0.18 7.01 2.58
N GLN A 74 -0.83 7.19 1.42
CA GLN A 74 -0.16 7.47 0.16
C GLN A 74 0.32 8.92 0.09
N GLY A 75 -0.09 9.74 1.05
CA GLY A 75 0.48 11.05 1.31
C GLY A 75 1.92 10.89 1.71
N THR A 76 2.81 11.01 0.72
CA THR A 76 4.14 11.48 1.03
C THR A 76 3.98 12.90 1.58
N HIS A 77 3.99 13.07 2.90
CA HIS A 77 3.68 14.27 3.71
C HIS A 77 4.47 15.56 3.35
N CYS A 78 4.37 16.02 2.10
CA CYS A 78 4.74 17.33 1.57
C CYS A 78 3.57 18.00 0.82
N VAL A 79 2.50 17.24 0.53
CA VAL A 79 1.32 17.71 -0.19
C VAL A 79 0.12 17.33 0.65
N ALA A 80 -0.67 18.33 1.07
CA ALA A 80 -1.98 18.07 1.66
C ALA A 80 -2.92 17.52 0.58
N ASP A 81 -3.90 16.69 0.96
CA ASP A 81 -4.96 16.12 0.10
C ASP A 81 -4.64 14.84 -0.70
N VAL A 82 -3.74 14.00 -0.20
CA VAL A 82 -3.48 12.67 -0.80
C VAL A 82 -4.35 11.59 -0.13
N PRO A 83 -4.88 10.61 -0.88
CA PRO A 83 -5.77 9.57 -0.32
C PRO A 83 -5.07 8.65 0.68
N VAL A 84 -5.82 8.28 1.73
CA VAL A 84 -5.46 7.24 2.70
C VAL A 84 -6.27 5.99 2.39
N SER A 85 -5.60 4.86 2.22
CA SER A 85 -6.24 3.56 2.02
C SER A 85 -6.26 2.76 3.33
N THR A 86 -7.42 2.26 3.72
CA THR A 86 -7.59 1.42 4.92
C THR A 86 -8.11 0.05 4.52
N TYR A 87 -7.41 -1.00 4.96
CA TYR A 87 -7.74 -2.39 4.69
C TYR A 87 -7.91 -3.15 6.01
N GLU A 88 -8.96 -3.97 6.09
CA GLU A 88 -9.16 -4.88 7.22
C GLU A 88 -8.88 -6.32 6.79
N ARG A 89 -8.12 -7.05 7.62
CA ARG A 89 -7.81 -8.45 7.42
C ARG A 89 -9.11 -9.26 7.36
N GLN A 90 -9.31 -9.95 6.24
CA GLN A 90 -10.38 -10.94 6.14
C GLN A 90 -9.92 -12.24 6.82
N PRO A 91 -10.82 -12.94 7.54
CA PRO A 91 -10.53 -14.23 8.16
C PRO A 91 -10.29 -15.35 7.14
#